data_AF-A0A423VBX1-F1
#
_entry.id   AF-A0A423VBX1-F1
#
_cell.length_a   1.000
_cell.length_b   1.000
_cell.length_c   1.000
_cell.angle_alpha   90.00
_cell.angle_beta   90.00
_cell.angle_gamma   90.00
#
_symmetry.space_group_name_H-M   'P 1'
#
loop_
_entity.id
_entity.type
_entity.pdbx_description
1 polymer ?
#
loop_
_entity_poly.entity_id
_entity_poly.type
_entity_poly.pdbx_seq_one_letter_code
_entity_poly.pdbx_strand_id
1 'polypeptide(L)'
;MPDSQAKAKAHLKEHGWVRFPCVLSKEEADRTLGRLWKAKAAVEAEGEDTHLQFLDPNPSNIRIFYLMAIDKIFRELISHPPRSKWSSPFSAKAFSSPTSRPTLLVRDPRWATRKEVPDNAPELIIPFEAKASDIPVMDGKVWHTSGSNVTKDQDRALLFGYYTKGFRCQQVNWTARLSKGVQDSLTQEQKEWLGLGVVGNISD
;
A
#
# COMPACT_ATOMS: atom_id res chain seq x y z
N MET A 1 -5.93 1.37 -24.35
CA MET A 1 -4.53 0.89 -24.23
C MET A 1 -4.50 -0.50 -23.57
N PRO A 2 -4.78 -1.59 -24.30
CA PRO A 2 -4.65 -2.97 -23.80
C PRO A 2 -3.18 -3.42 -23.67
N ASP A 3 -2.32 -2.95 -24.58
CA ASP A 3 -0.91 -3.36 -24.65
C ASP A 3 -0.08 -2.96 -23.42
N SER A 4 -0.38 -1.81 -22.80
CA SER A 4 0.31 -1.39 -21.57
C SER A 4 -0.07 -2.26 -20.38
N GLN A 5 -1.28 -2.82 -20.34
CA GLN A 5 -1.73 -3.71 -19.27
C GLN A 5 -1.13 -5.11 -19.41
N ALA A 6 -1.10 -5.65 -20.64
CA ALA A 6 -0.46 -6.94 -20.89
C ALA A 6 1.03 -6.90 -20.53
N LYS A 7 1.73 -5.82 -20.89
CA LYS A 7 3.12 -5.58 -20.49
C LYS A 7 3.28 -5.47 -18.98
N ALA A 8 2.40 -4.75 -18.30
CA ALA A 8 2.42 -4.65 -16.84
C ALA A 8 2.19 -6.00 -16.15
N LYS A 9 1.25 -6.82 -16.65
CA LYS A 9 0.97 -8.17 -16.17
C LYS A 9 2.16 -9.10 -16.39
N ALA A 10 2.78 -9.05 -17.56
CA ALA A 10 3.98 -9.83 -17.86
C ALA A 10 5.14 -9.44 -16.93
N HIS A 11 5.41 -8.14 -16.76
CA HIS A 11 6.47 -7.65 -15.87
C HIS A 11 6.21 -8.05 -14.40
N LEU A 12 4.97 -7.95 -13.92
CA LEU A 12 4.61 -8.41 -12.57
C LEU A 12 4.83 -9.91 -12.42
N LYS A 13 4.49 -10.72 -13.42
CA LYS A 13 4.69 -12.18 -13.41
C LYS A 13 6.17 -12.55 -13.41
N GLU A 14 6.98 -11.85 -14.19
CA GLU A 14 8.41 -12.14 -14.36
C GLU A 14 9.24 -11.65 -13.17
N HIS A 15 8.98 -10.43 -12.70
CA HIS A 15 9.81 -9.76 -11.70
C HIS A 15 9.16 -9.65 -10.33
N GLY A 16 7.88 -10.01 -10.19
CA GLY A 16 7.12 -9.91 -8.95
C GLY A 16 6.66 -8.49 -8.62
N TRP A 17 7.03 -7.47 -9.41
CA TRP A 17 6.58 -6.09 -9.21
C TRP A 17 6.31 -5.37 -10.53
N VAL A 18 5.59 -4.25 -10.46
CA VAL A 18 5.39 -3.33 -11.59
C VAL A 18 5.09 -1.91 -11.08
N ARG A 19 5.46 -0.89 -11.85
CA ARG A 19 5.10 0.51 -11.58
C ARG A 19 3.96 0.96 -12.48
N PHE A 20 2.94 1.58 -11.90
CA PHE A 20 1.96 2.36 -12.64
C PHE A 20 2.30 3.84 -12.51
N PRO A 21 2.81 4.49 -13.57
CA PRO A 21 3.08 5.92 -13.53
C PRO A 21 1.77 6.71 -13.58
N CYS A 22 1.75 7.87 -12.91
CA CYS A 22 0.69 8.87 -13.03
C CYS A 22 -0.74 8.33 -12.78
N VAL A 23 -0.92 7.50 -11.74
CA VAL A 23 -2.25 6.98 -11.37
C VAL A 23 -3.12 8.07 -10.74
N LEU A 24 -2.51 8.99 -9.98
CA LEU A 24 -3.17 10.20 -9.50
C LEU A 24 -2.63 11.43 -10.24
N SER A 25 -3.46 12.45 -10.39
CA SER A 25 -2.98 13.78 -10.74
C SER A 25 -2.08 14.35 -9.62
N LYS A 26 -1.32 15.40 -9.93
CA LYS A 26 -0.50 16.09 -8.91
C LYS A 26 -1.39 16.69 -7.81
N GLU A 27 -2.53 17.24 -8.18
CA GLU A 27 -3.49 17.85 -7.26
C GLU A 27 -4.13 16.80 -6.35
N GLU A 28 -4.48 15.64 -6.90
CA GLU A 28 -5.01 14.50 -6.14
C GLU A 28 -3.96 13.93 -5.17
N ALA A 29 -2.71 13.84 -5.62
CA ALA A 29 -1.56 13.45 -4.81
C ALA A 29 -1.35 14.37 -3.61
N ASP A 30 -1.23 15.67 -3.87
CA ASP A 30 -1.00 16.69 -2.85
C ASP A 30 -2.16 16.75 -1.86
N ARG A 31 -3.41 16.65 -2.37
CA ARG A 31 -4.61 16.56 -1.52
C ARG A 31 -4.58 15.34 -0.63
N THR A 32 -4.27 14.16 -1.18
CA THR A 32 -4.16 12.90 -0.43
C THR A 32 -3.11 12.99 0.67
N LEU A 33 -1.93 13.50 0.34
CA LEU A 33 -0.85 13.70 1.30
C LEU A 33 -1.27 14.65 2.43
N GLY A 34 -1.93 15.77 2.10
CA GLY A 34 -2.47 16.68 3.09
C GLY A 34 -3.49 16.05 4.03
N ARG A 35 -4.35 15.14 3.53
CA ARG A 35 -5.31 14.40 4.37
C ARG A 35 -4.62 13.33 5.23
N LEU A 36 -3.54 12.71 4.75
CA LEU A 36 -2.72 11.79 5.55
C LEU A 36 -2.05 12.49 6.73
N TRP A 37 -1.49 13.70 6.52
CA TRP A 37 -0.92 14.48 7.62
C TRP A 37 -1.97 14.90 8.65
N LYS A 38 -3.18 15.25 8.21
CA LYS A 38 -4.29 15.52 9.12
C LYS A 38 -4.73 14.28 9.90
N ALA A 39 -4.76 13.11 9.25
CA ALA A 39 -5.05 11.85 9.91
C ALA A 39 -4.01 11.49 10.97
N LYS A 40 -2.72 11.69 10.67
CA LYS A 40 -1.63 11.54 11.65
C LYS A 40 -1.85 12.43 12.88
N ALA A 41 -2.05 13.72 12.68
CA ALA A 41 -2.24 14.67 13.78
C ALA A 41 -3.47 14.35 14.64
N ALA A 42 -4.56 13.87 14.02
CA ALA A 42 -5.76 13.46 14.74
C ALA A 42 -5.50 12.22 15.62
N VAL A 43 -4.83 11.19 15.08
CA VAL A 43 -4.48 9.97 15.82
C VAL A 43 -3.53 10.27 16.97
N GLU A 44 -2.53 11.12 16.76
CA GLU A 44 -1.61 11.56 17.82
C GLU A 44 -2.34 12.35 18.92
N ALA A 45 -3.32 13.18 18.56
CA ALA A 45 -4.13 13.92 19.54
C ALA A 45 -5.05 13.03 20.38
N GLU A 46 -5.46 11.88 19.85
CA GLU A 46 -6.22 10.84 20.58
C GLU A 46 -5.33 9.99 21.51
N GLY A 47 -4.00 10.17 21.45
CA GLY A 47 -3.05 9.43 22.28
C GLY A 47 -2.77 8.00 21.82
N GLU A 48 -3.17 7.66 20.59
CA GLU A 48 -2.89 6.36 19.98
C GLU A 48 -1.40 6.25 19.60
N ASP A 49 -0.79 5.09 19.87
CA ASP A 49 0.62 4.86 19.56
C ASP A 49 0.81 4.69 18.05
N THR A 50 1.66 5.54 17.47
CA THR A 50 1.99 5.50 16.04
C THR A 50 3.34 4.83 15.78
N HIS A 51 4.10 4.48 16.82
CA HIS A 51 5.37 3.77 16.73
C HIS A 51 5.23 2.36 17.34
N LEU A 52 5.32 1.33 16.51
CA LEU A 52 5.18 -0.04 16.99
C LEU A 52 6.55 -0.62 17.37
N GLN A 53 6.94 -0.56 18.65
CA GLN A 53 8.26 -1.02 19.12
C GLN A 53 8.66 -2.45 18.69
N PHE A 54 7.68 -3.35 18.49
CA PHE A 54 7.94 -4.73 18.07
C PHE A 54 8.22 -4.87 16.56
N LEU A 55 7.92 -3.85 15.76
CA LEU A 55 7.98 -3.88 14.29
C LEU A 55 8.89 -2.78 13.73
N ASP A 56 8.89 -1.62 14.36
CA ASP A 56 9.56 -0.43 13.90
C ASP A 56 10.97 -0.35 14.50
N PRO A 57 12.01 -0.14 13.68
CA PRO A 57 13.39 -0.18 14.15
C PRO A 57 13.74 1.01 15.06
N ASN A 58 12.97 2.10 14.99
CA ASN A 58 13.16 3.30 15.80
C ASN A 58 11.90 4.18 15.79
N PRO A 59 11.82 5.20 16.67
CA PRO A 59 10.65 6.10 16.77
C PRO A 59 10.38 6.99 15.55
N SER A 60 11.29 7.08 14.58
CA SER A 60 11.06 7.84 13.34
C SER A 60 10.15 7.11 12.35
N ASN A 61 9.90 5.82 12.57
CA ASN A 61 8.92 5.04 11.84
C ASN A 61 7.53 5.23 12.45
N ILE A 62 6.67 5.96 11.73
CA ILE A 62 5.31 6.32 12.14
C ILE A 62 4.30 5.57 11.27
N ARG A 63 3.31 4.93 11.88
CA ARG A 63 2.26 4.15 11.22
C ARG A 63 0.89 4.66 11.61
N ILE A 64 0.10 5.01 10.60
CA ILE A 64 -1.30 5.40 10.78
C ILE A 64 -2.18 4.30 10.21
N PHE A 65 -2.95 3.66 11.08
CA PHE A 65 -3.84 2.56 10.73
C PHE A 65 -5.26 3.07 10.45
N TYR A 66 -6.09 2.18 9.89
CA TYR A 66 -7.53 2.40 9.74
C TYR A 66 -7.92 3.66 8.97
N LEU A 67 -7.07 4.09 8.03
CA LEU A 67 -7.27 5.31 7.23
C LEU A 67 -8.65 5.36 6.55
N MET A 68 -9.19 4.21 6.15
CA MET A 68 -10.54 4.12 5.57
C MET A 68 -11.67 4.43 6.56
N ALA A 69 -11.44 4.36 7.87
CA ALA A 69 -12.36 4.84 8.89
C ALA A 69 -12.19 6.35 9.13
N ILE A 70 -10.95 6.85 9.05
CA ILE A 70 -10.59 8.23 9.38
C ILE A 70 -11.07 9.21 8.31
N ASP A 71 -10.86 8.92 7.03
CA ASP A 71 -11.14 9.88 5.95
C ASP A 71 -11.74 9.24 4.70
N LYS A 72 -12.68 9.96 4.07
CA LYS A 72 -13.34 9.53 2.83
C LYS A 72 -12.36 9.38 1.67
N ILE A 73 -11.32 10.21 1.60
CA ILE A 73 -10.36 10.16 0.49
C ILE A 73 -9.71 8.78 0.37
N PHE A 74 -9.44 8.09 1.49
CA PHE A 74 -8.85 6.75 1.46
C PHE A 74 -9.82 5.68 0.96
N ARG A 75 -11.13 5.88 1.15
CA ARG A 75 -12.18 5.03 0.56
C ARG A 75 -12.35 5.28 -0.94
N GLU A 76 -12.11 6.49 -1.39
CA GLU A 76 -12.09 6.82 -2.83
C GLU A 76 -10.85 6.21 -3.50
N LEU A 77 -9.69 6.25 -2.84
CA LEU A 77 -8.42 5.70 -3.34
C LEU A 77 -8.49 4.20 -3.63
N ILE A 78 -9.21 3.41 -2.83
CA ILE A 78 -9.35 1.97 -3.10
C ILE A 78 -10.15 1.65 -4.36
N SER A 79 -10.86 2.64 -4.93
CA SER A 79 -11.59 2.51 -6.19
C SER A 79 -10.76 2.92 -7.40
N HIS A 80 -9.51 3.37 -7.22
CA HIS A 80 -8.67 3.78 -8.34
C HIS A 80 -8.33 2.61 -9.29
N PRO A 81 -8.12 2.90 -10.59
CA PRO A 81 -8.07 1.91 -11.66
C PRO A 81 -7.01 0.80 -11.60
N PRO A 82 -5.91 0.86 -10.82
CA PRO A 82 -5.05 -0.32 -10.64
C PRO A 82 -5.79 -1.47 -9.96
N ARG A 83 -6.91 -1.24 -9.27
CA ARG A 83 -7.68 -2.31 -8.66
C ARG A 83 -8.70 -2.93 -9.62
N SER A 84 -9.53 -2.12 -10.28
CA SER A 84 -10.61 -2.62 -11.16
C SER A 84 -10.11 -3.43 -12.35
N LYS A 85 -8.81 -3.43 -12.63
CA LYS A 85 -8.18 -4.10 -13.78
C LYS A 85 -7.40 -5.38 -13.43
N TRP A 86 -7.38 -5.78 -12.15
CA TRP A 86 -6.54 -6.87 -11.65
C TRP A 86 -7.34 -7.87 -10.80
N SER A 87 -7.38 -9.13 -11.24
CA SER A 87 -8.10 -10.24 -10.58
C SER A 87 -7.25 -11.08 -9.63
N SER A 88 -5.95 -10.78 -9.50
CA SER A 88 -5.00 -11.51 -8.64
C SER A 88 -4.70 -10.73 -7.37
N PRO A 89 -4.42 -11.37 -6.22
CA PRO A 89 -3.95 -10.68 -5.02
C PRO A 89 -2.64 -9.95 -5.31
N PHE A 90 -2.53 -8.71 -4.84
CA PHE A 90 -1.29 -7.93 -4.89
C PHE A 90 -1.22 -6.97 -3.71
N SER A 91 -0.01 -6.65 -3.29
CA SER A 91 0.23 -5.52 -2.38
C SER A 91 0.45 -4.29 -3.24
N ALA A 92 -0.44 -3.31 -3.15
CA ALA A 92 -0.23 -2.00 -3.75
C ALA A 92 0.37 -1.07 -2.70
N LYS A 93 1.48 -0.43 -3.03
CA LYS A 93 2.06 0.63 -2.20
C LYS A 93 1.92 1.90 -3.02
N ALA A 94 1.41 2.96 -2.42
CA ALA A 94 1.17 4.21 -3.12
C ALA A 94 1.92 5.35 -2.40
N PHE A 95 2.59 6.18 -3.20
CA PHE A 95 3.20 7.48 -2.88
C PHE A 95 4.48 7.50 -2.05
N SER A 96 5.55 8.10 -2.59
CA SER A 96 6.67 8.68 -1.83
C SER A 96 6.96 10.10 -2.32
N SER A 97 7.34 10.98 -1.37
CA SER A 97 7.91 12.30 -1.63
C SER A 97 9.11 12.21 -2.59
N PRO A 98 9.30 13.14 -3.55
CA PRO A 98 10.27 13.03 -4.65
C PRO A 98 11.76 13.06 -4.25
N THR A 99 12.10 13.16 -2.96
CA THR A 99 13.43 13.58 -2.50
C THR A 99 14.15 12.61 -1.57
N SER A 100 13.52 11.50 -1.19
CA SER A 100 14.11 10.51 -0.29
C SER A 100 14.44 9.23 -1.04
N ARG A 101 15.63 8.68 -0.77
CA ARG A 101 16.07 7.38 -1.29
C ARG A 101 14.97 6.33 -1.10
N PRO A 102 14.91 5.30 -1.93
CA PRO A 102 13.62 4.74 -2.28
C PRO A 102 12.98 3.81 -1.27
N THR A 103 11.68 3.74 -1.45
CA THR A 103 10.67 3.11 -0.63
C THR A 103 10.81 1.60 -0.55
N LEU A 104 11.29 0.99 -1.63
CA LEU A 104 11.21 -0.44 -1.83
C LEU A 104 12.48 -0.95 -2.47
N LEU A 105 12.94 -2.00 -1.84
CA LEU A 105 14.18 -2.67 -2.08
C LEU A 105 13.81 -4.02 -2.70
N VAL A 106 13.55 -4.06 -4.00
CA VAL A 106 12.98 -5.24 -4.66
C VAL A 106 14.10 -6.16 -5.16
N ARG A 107 14.02 -7.44 -4.81
CA ARG A 107 14.97 -8.47 -5.24
C ARG A 107 14.24 -9.64 -5.92
N ASP A 108 15.03 -10.56 -6.47
CA ASP A 108 14.62 -11.72 -7.26
C ASP A 108 13.45 -12.51 -6.64
N PRO A 109 12.32 -12.69 -7.35
CA PRO A 109 11.18 -13.47 -6.86
C PRO A 109 11.48 -14.98 -6.77
N ARG A 110 12.66 -15.45 -7.21
CA ARG A 110 13.01 -16.88 -7.25
C ARG A 110 13.46 -17.48 -5.92
N TRP A 111 13.84 -16.70 -4.90
CA TRP A 111 14.08 -17.31 -3.57
C TRP A 111 12.77 -17.60 -2.90
N ALA A 112 12.48 -18.88 -2.73
CA ALA A 112 11.26 -19.35 -2.10
C ALA A 112 11.33 -19.20 -0.59
N THR A 113 12.52 -19.29 0.00
CA THR A 113 12.71 -19.32 1.46
C THR A 113 13.77 -18.36 1.95
N ARG A 114 13.71 -18.02 3.25
CA ARG A 114 14.72 -17.15 3.88
C ARG A 114 16.14 -17.71 3.77
N LYS A 115 16.30 -19.05 3.74
CA LYS A 115 17.60 -19.73 3.65
C LYS A 115 18.29 -19.53 2.29
N GLU A 116 17.50 -19.26 1.25
CA GLU A 116 18.00 -18.99 -0.09
C GLU A 116 18.42 -17.53 -0.28
N VAL A 117 18.13 -16.66 0.70
CA VAL A 117 18.57 -15.27 0.68
C VAL A 117 20.06 -15.23 1.08
N PRO A 118 21.01 -14.94 0.16
CA PRO A 118 22.42 -14.81 0.51
C PRO A 118 22.68 -13.66 1.48
N ASP A 119 23.81 -13.76 2.18
CA ASP A 119 24.21 -12.77 3.18
C ASP A 119 24.45 -11.38 2.59
N ASN A 120 24.95 -11.30 1.35
CA ASN A 120 25.11 -10.05 0.62
C ASN A 120 23.79 -9.51 0.02
N ALA A 121 22.64 -10.07 0.40
CA ALA A 121 21.33 -9.58 -0.05
C ALA A 121 21.18 -8.05 0.01
N PRO A 122 21.64 -7.32 1.05
CA PRO A 122 21.56 -5.86 1.10
C PRO A 122 22.22 -5.11 -0.07
N GLU A 123 23.28 -5.67 -0.66
CA GLU A 123 24.00 -5.09 -1.81
C GLU A 123 23.28 -5.33 -3.14
N LEU A 124 22.46 -6.38 -3.19
CA LEU A 124 21.74 -6.82 -4.39
C LEU A 124 20.39 -6.13 -4.56
N ILE A 125 20.08 -5.22 -3.66
CA ILE A 125 18.80 -4.57 -3.59
C ILE A 125 18.74 -3.37 -4.52
N ILE A 126 17.69 -3.30 -5.34
CA ILE A 126 17.50 -2.17 -6.25
C ILE A 126 16.56 -1.11 -5.64
N PRO A 127 16.97 0.16 -5.69
CA PRO A 127 16.13 1.30 -5.34
C PRO A 127 14.87 1.49 -6.21
N PHE A 128 13.66 1.49 -5.64
CA PHE A 128 12.42 1.88 -6.34
C PHE A 128 12.14 3.39 -6.30
N GLU A 129 12.57 4.14 -7.31
CA GLU A 129 12.32 5.58 -7.41
C GLU A 129 11.00 5.88 -8.16
N ALA A 130 10.17 6.71 -7.55
CA ALA A 130 8.86 7.05 -8.08
C ALA A 130 8.45 8.47 -7.72
N LYS A 131 7.68 9.09 -8.62
CA LYS A 131 6.95 10.32 -8.30
C LYS A 131 5.85 9.98 -7.31
N ALA A 132 5.39 10.98 -6.58
CA ALA A 132 4.19 10.90 -5.77
C ALA A 132 3.10 10.17 -6.55
N SER A 133 2.72 10.68 -7.73
CA SER A 133 1.65 10.19 -8.60
C SER A 133 1.69 8.70 -9.01
N ASP A 134 2.79 8.00 -8.74
CA ASP A 134 3.02 6.64 -9.17
C ASP A 134 2.63 5.62 -8.08
N ILE A 135 2.23 4.43 -8.52
CA ILE A 135 1.87 3.32 -7.62
C ILE A 135 2.72 2.10 -7.96
N PRO A 136 3.69 1.70 -7.12
CA PRO A 136 4.25 0.36 -7.13
C PRO A 136 3.22 -0.70 -6.73
N VAL A 137 3.14 -1.75 -7.53
CA VAL A 137 2.40 -2.97 -7.22
C VAL A 137 3.38 -4.13 -7.13
N MET A 138 3.23 -4.97 -6.10
CA MET A 138 4.12 -6.08 -5.81
C MET A 138 3.32 -7.32 -5.43
N ASP A 139 3.80 -8.48 -5.90
CA ASP A 139 3.36 -9.77 -5.40
C ASP A 139 3.81 -9.94 -3.94
N GLY A 140 2.99 -10.62 -3.13
CA GLY A 140 3.29 -10.85 -1.71
C GLY A 140 4.55 -11.69 -1.45
N LYS A 141 5.08 -12.37 -2.47
CA LYS A 141 6.31 -13.18 -2.39
C LYS A 141 7.59 -12.37 -2.62
N VAL A 142 7.49 -11.13 -3.09
CA VAL A 142 8.66 -10.30 -3.34
C VAL A 142 9.36 -9.98 -2.02
N TRP A 143 10.62 -10.40 -1.91
CA TRP A 143 11.50 -9.96 -0.84
C TRP A 143 11.75 -8.45 -0.97
N HIS A 144 11.40 -7.71 0.08
CA HIS A 144 11.59 -6.27 0.11
C HIS A 144 11.79 -5.72 1.52
N THR A 145 12.36 -4.54 1.60
CA THR A 145 12.45 -3.74 2.82
C THR A 145 12.25 -2.25 2.51
N SER A 146 12.06 -1.44 3.54
CA SER A 146 12.09 0.02 3.43
C SER A 146 13.53 0.52 3.42
N GLY A 147 13.87 1.44 2.52
CA GLY A 147 15.16 2.13 2.56
C GLY A 147 15.22 3.19 3.68
N SER A 148 16.42 3.46 4.20
CA SER A 148 16.65 4.53 5.17
C SER A 148 16.37 5.91 4.57
N ASN A 149 15.61 6.75 5.28
CA ASN A 149 15.47 8.15 4.92
C ASN A 149 16.69 8.92 5.44
N VAL A 150 17.51 9.45 4.52
CA VAL A 150 18.77 10.16 4.84
C VAL A 150 18.68 11.67 4.64
N THR A 151 17.48 12.17 4.31
CA THR A 151 17.23 13.61 4.26
C THR A 151 17.23 14.18 5.68
N LYS A 152 17.64 15.46 5.81
CA LYS A 152 17.77 16.11 7.12
C LYS A 152 16.42 16.60 7.67
N ASP A 153 15.57 17.09 6.79
CA ASP A 153 14.42 17.95 7.12
C ASP A 153 13.17 17.56 6.33
N GLN A 154 13.12 16.33 5.79
CA GLN A 154 12.02 15.89 4.95
C GLN A 154 11.54 14.52 5.33
N ASP A 155 10.27 14.42 5.71
CA ASP A 155 9.61 13.15 5.94
C ASP A 155 9.23 12.46 4.62
N ARG A 156 9.29 11.13 4.62
CA ARG A 156 8.78 10.29 3.54
C ARG A 156 7.49 9.61 3.98
N ALA A 157 6.36 10.11 3.48
CA ALA A 157 5.07 9.47 3.67
C ALA A 157 4.81 8.38 2.63
N LEU A 158 4.16 7.29 3.05
CA LEU A 158 3.75 6.14 2.22
C LEU A 158 2.35 5.69 2.60
N LEU A 159 1.54 5.31 1.60
CA LEU A 159 0.25 4.66 1.79
C LEU A 159 0.34 3.18 1.37
N PHE A 160 -0.15 2.28 2.22
CA PHE A 160 -0.13 0.84 1.95
C PHE A 160 -1.55 0.31 1.74
N GLY A 161 -1.78 -0.31 0.58
CA GLY A 161 -2.99 -1.08 0.27
C GLY A 161 -2.63 -2.56 0.12
N TYR A 162 -3.10 -3.39 1.04
CA TYR A 162 -2.86 -4.84 0.98
C TYR A 162 -4.10 -5.54 0.44
N TYR A 163 -3.99 -6.16 -0.75
CA TYR A 163 -5.12 -6.85 -1.39
C TYR A 163 -4.84 -8.35 -1.46
N THR A 164 -5.79 -9.14 -0.97
CA THR A 164 -5.74 -10.60 -0.97
C THR A 164 -6.93 -11.20 -1.70
N LYS A 165 -6.89 -12.52 -1.95
CA LYS A 165 -8.07 -13.28 -2.38
C LYS A 165 -9.14 -13.29 -1.27
N GLY A 166 -10.40 -13.41 -1.66
CA GLY A 166 -11.56 -13.32 -0.76
C GLY A 166 -11.57 -14.33 0.39
N PHE A 167 -11.00 -15.53 0.19
CA PHE A 167 -10.92 -16.56 1.23
C PHE A 167 -9.88 -16.27 2.33
N ARG A 168 -9.00 -15.27 2.16
CA ARG A 168 -8.03 -14.87 3.18
C ARG A 168 -8.70 -13.84 4.09
N CYS A 169 -8.71 -14.13 5.40
CA CYS A 169 -9.17 -13.18 6.40
C CYS A 169 -8.36 -11.87 6.29
N GLN A 170 -9.06 -10.75 6.30
CA GLN A 170 -8.45 -9.43 6.24
C GLN A 170 -7.77 -9.09 7.57
N GLN A 171 -6.71 -8.27 7.52
CA GLN A 171 -6.03 -7.80 8.73
C GLN A 171 -6.94 -6.95 9.63
N VAL A 172 -7.98 -6.34 9.06
CA VAL A 172 -8.93 -5.49 9.78
C VAL A 172 -10.34 -5.98 9.52
N ASN A 173 -11.12 -6.14 10.59
CA ASN A 173 -12.57 -6.33 10.48
C ASN A 173 -13.24 -4.97 10.24
N TRP A 174 -13.48 -4.62 8.98
CA TRP A 174 -14.08 -3.33 8.62
C TRP A 174 -15.55 -3.20 9.03
N THR A 175 -16.28 -4.31 9.18
CA THR A 175 -17.65 -4.29 9.72
C THR A 175 -17.68 -3.80 11.16
N ALA A 176 -16.66 -4.14 11.97
CA ALA A 176 -16.51 -3.65 13.33
C ALA A 176 -15.86 -2.26 13.40
N ARG A 177 -14.94 -1.95 12.47
CA ARG A 177 -14.15 -0.70 12.52
C ARG A 177 -14.85 0.52 11.91
N LEU A 178 -15.70 0.32 10.89
CA LEU A 178 -16.40 1.43 10.22
C LEU A 178 -17.72 1.73 10.93
N SER A 179 -18.03 3.01 11.14
CA SER A 179 -19.34 3.41 11.66
C SER A 179 -20.47 3.09 10.67
N LYS A 180 -21.69 2.87 11.16
CA LYS A 180 -22.85 2.54 10.33
C LYS A 180 -23.08 3.56 9.21
N GLY A 181 -22.98 4.85 9.51
CA GLY A 181 -23.10 5.92 8.52
C GLY A 181 -22.04 5.84 7.41
N VAL A 182 -20.80 5.44 7.74
CA VAL A 182 -19.77 5.20 6.71
C VAL A 182 -20.12 3.96 5.89
N GLN A 183 -20.52 2.85 6.52
CA GLN A 183 -20.90 1.63 5.81
C GLN A 183 -22.06 1.85 4.82
N ASP A 184 -23.04 2.66 5.21
CA ASP A 184 -24.20 3.00 4.38
C ASP A 184 -23.84 3.88 3.18
N SER A 185 -22.76 4.67 3.30
CA SER A 185 -22.25 5.50 2.20
C SER A 185 -21.41 4.76 1.15
N LEU A 186 -21.03 3.51 1.41
CA LEU A 186 -20.18 2.72 0.52
C LEU A 186 -20.96 2.22 -0.71
N THR A 187 -20.29 2.20 -1.86
CA THR A 187 -20.80 1.50 -3.04
C THR A 187 -20.86 -0.02 -2.79
N GLN A 188 -21.63 -0.74 -3.62
CA GLN A 188 -21.70 -2.20 -3.53
C GLN A 188 -20.31 -2.86 -3.67
N GLU A 189 -19.53 -2.40 -4.66
CA GLU A 189 -18.17 -2.88 -4.90
C GLU A 189 -17.25 -2.60 -3.70
N GLN A 190 -17.33 -1.41 -3.08
CA GLN A 190 -16.57 -1.10 -1.88
C GLN A 190 -16.97 -1.99 -0.69
N LYS A 191 -18.26 -2.32 -0.55
CA LYS A 191 -18.73 -3.25 0.50
C LYS A 191 -18.13 -4.64 0.31
N GLU A 192 -18.09 -5.15 -0.91
CA GLU A 192 -17.46 -6.45 -1.21
C GLU A 192 -15.97 -6.44 -0.90
N TRP A 193 -15.29 -5.40 -1.37
CA TRP A 193 -13.87 -5.17 -1.15
C TRP A 193 -13.45 -5.07 0.31
N LEU A 194 -14.32 -4.53 1.16
CA LEU A 194 -14.09 -4.36 2.58
C LEU A 194 -14.65 -5.52 3.41
N GLY A 195 -15.19 -6.57 2.76
CA GLY A 195 -15.70 -7.75 3.45
C GLY A 195 -17.03 -7.53 4.19
N LEU A 196 -17.81 -6.51 3.79
CA LEU A 196 -19.15 -6.22 4.31
C LEU A 196 -20.25 -6.97 3.52
N GLY A 197 -19.90 -7.53 2.36
CA GLY A 197 -20.81 -8.31 1.51
C GLY A 197 -20.87 -9.79 1.88
N VAL A 198 -21.85 -10.51 1.32
CA VAL A 198 -22.09 -11.96 1.54
C VAL A 198 -20.90 -12.81 1.09
N VAL A 199 -20.10 -12.30 0.15
CA VAL A 199 -18.91 -12.97 -0.38
C VAL A 199 -17.65 -12.83 0.50
N GLY A 200 -17.72 -12.07 1.58
CA GLY A 200 -16.60 -11.93 2.52
C GLY A 200 -16.22 -13.28 3.13
N ASN A 201 -15.00 -13.75 2.88
CA ASN A 201 -14.46 -15.03 3.36
C ASN A 201 -15.03 -16.30 2.71
N ILE A 202 -15.72 -16.20 1.57
CA ILE A 202 -16.02 -17.37 0.73
C ILE A 202 -15.09 -17.40 -0.50
N SER A 203 -14.76 -18.61 -0.95
CA SER A 203 -13.85 -18.85 -2.07
C SER A 203 -14.57 -18.61 -3.40
N ASP A 204 -13.96 -17.88 -4.32
CA ASP A 204 -14.24 -17.97 -5.76
C ASP A 204 -13.42 -19.12 -6.37
#